data_AF-A0A0Q7NKX1-F1
#
_entry.id   AF-A0A0Q7NKX1-F1
#
_cell.length_a   1.000
_cell.length_b   1.000
_cell.length_c   1.000
_cell.angle_alpha   90.00
_cell.angle_beta   90.00
_cell.angle_gamma   90.00
#
_symmetry.space_group_name_H-M   'P 1'
#
loop_
_entity.id
_entity.type
_entity.pdbx_description
1 polymer ?
#
loop_
_entity_poly.entity_id
_entity_poly.type
_entity_poly.pdbx_seq_one_letter_code
_entity_poly.pdbx_strand_id
1 'polypeptide(L)'
;MALPVKDGARDWFAPLVRGGWMAWSFPGAMFFLTIFALLSLMAVWEYASPGGNPRVGILRFETTRGDRLFVSLLGSAFIHLAWLGLVGPNVWWALALSVVYAFGVFKLV
;
A
#
# COMPACT_ATOMS: atom_id res chain seq x y z
N MET A 1 22.31 0.11 1.72
CA MET A 1 21.83 1.41 2.22
C MET A 1 21.72 1.31 3.73
N ALA A 2 22.72 1.78 4.47
CA ALA A 2 22.75 1.66 5.93
C ALA A 2 21.90 2.78 6.55
N LEU A 3 20.91 2.41 7.36
CA LEU A 3 20.13 3.38 8.14
C LEU A 3 21.07 4.12 9.10
N PRO A 4 20.90 5.44 9.29
CA PRO A 4 21.66 6.18 10.30
C PRO A 4 21.47 5.53 11.67
N VAL A 5 22.57 5.23 12.36
CA VAL A 5 22.59 4.63 13.70
C VAL A 5 23.07 5.70 14.68
N LYS A 6 22.33 5.90 15.76
CA LYS A 6 22.70 6.78 16.87
C LYS A 6 22.75 5.96 18.15
N ASP A 7 23.87 6.01 18.87
CA ASP A 7 24.09 5.31 20.16
C ASP A 7 23.78 3.79 20.11
N GLY A 8 24.10 3.14 18.99
CA GLY A 8 23.86 1.70 18.79
C GLY A 8 22.43 1.32 18.39
N ALA A 9 21.49 2.28 18.35
CA ALA A 9 20.12 2.08 17.88
C ALA A 9 19.92 2.62 16.46
N ARG A 10 19.08 1.94 15.65
CA ARG A 10 18.65 2.47 14.34
C ARG A 10 17.81 3.72 14.55
N ASP A 11 18.25 4.83 13.98
CA ASP A 11 17.55 6.10 14.03
C ASP A 11 16.58 6.17 12.84
N TRP A 12 15.34 5.77 13.08
CA TRP A 12 14.28 5.71 12.07
C TRP A 12 13.82 7.09 11.59
N PHE A 13 14.05 8.13 12.40
CA PHE A 13 13.58 9.48 12.13
C PHE A 13 14.69 10.39 11.61
N ALA A 14 15.96 9.97 11.72
CA ALA A 14 17.05 10.69 11.11
C ALA A 14 16.94 10.76 9.57
N PRO A 15 17.39 11.87 8.96
CA PRO A 15 17.47 12.00 7.51
C PRO A 15 18.40 10.93 6.93
N LEU A 16 17.92 10.22 5.90
CA LEU A 16 18.67 9.24 5.11
C LEU A 16 19.85 9.88 4.35
N VAL A 17 19.69 11.15 3.95
CA VAL A 17 20.72 11.93 3.26
C VAL A 17 21.07 13.15 4.11
N ARG A 18 22.31 13.20 4.59
CA ARG A 18 22.83 14.36 5.34
C ARG A 18 22.98 15.55 4.38
N GLY A 19 22.32 16.68 4.70
CA GLY A 19 22.33 17.88 3.87
C GLY A 19 21.40 17.85 2.66
N GLY A 20 20.50 16.85 2.58
CA GLY A 20 19.45 16.84 1.57
C GLY A 20 18.47 17.99 1.75
N TRP A 21 17.90 18.48 0.64
CA TRP A 21 16.92 19.57 0.61
C TRP A 21 15.67 19.29 1.44
N MET A 22 15.33 18.01 1.62
CA MET A 22 14.29 17.54 2.54
C MET A 22 14.89 16.54 3.52
N ALA A 23 14.42 16.60 4.77
CA ALA A 23 14.74 15.64 5.83
C ALA A 23 14.03 14.29 5.56
N TRP A 24 14.50 13.58 4.52
CA TRP A 24 13.97 12.30 4.09
C TRP A 24 14.22 11.24 5.16
N SER A 25 13.23 10.98 6.03
CA SER A 25 13.27 9.87 6.98
C SER A 25 12.93 8.54 6.29
N PHE A 26 13.32 7.41 6.89
CA PHE A 26 13.01 6.08 6.32
C PHE A 26 11.50 5.83 6.15
N PRO A 27 10.63 6.13 7.15
CA PRO A 27 9.18 6.00 6.98
C PRO A 27 8.64 6.94 5.89
N GLY A 28 9.16 8.17 5.81
CA GLY A 28 8.77 9.13 4.79
C GLY A 28 9.10 8.66 3.37
N ALA A 29 10.35 8.21 3.16
CA ALA A 29 10.77 7.67 1.86
C ALA A 29 9.92 6.46 1.43
N MET A 30 9.63 5.54 2.36
CA MET A 30 8.80 4.37 2.09
C MET A 30 7.35 4.74 1.74
N PHE A 31 6.77 5.75 2.38
CA PHE A 31 5.43 6.25 2.05
C PHE A 31 5.34 6.78 0.62
N PHE A 32 6.25 7.68 0.23
CA PHE A 32 6.27 8.22 -1.14
C PHE A 32 6.61 7.16 -2.18
N LEU A 33 7.49 6.21 -1.87
CA LEU A 33 7.80 5.09 -2.75
C LEU A 33 6.58 4.17 -2.93
N THR A 34 5.78 3.99 -1.88
CA THR A 34 4.51 3.24 -1.97
C THR A 34 3.52 3.97 -2.88
N ILE A 35 3.35 5.29 -2.72
CA ILE A 35 2.49 6.10 -3.61
C ILE A 35 2.97 5.97 -5.07
N PHE A 36 4.28 6.13 -5.29
CA PHE A 36 4.86 6.01 -6.62
C PHE A 36 4.63 4.62 -7.23
N ALA A 37 4.77 3.56 -6.43
CA ALA A 37 4.50 2.18 -6.85
C ALA A 37 3.01 2.01 -7.21
N LEU A 38 2.08 2.55 -6.42
CA LEU A 38 0.65 2.50 -6.71
C LEU A 38 0.30 3.23 -8.02
N LEU A 39 0.84 4.43 -8.23
CA LEU A 39 0.66 5.19 -9.47
C LEU A 39 1.27 4.45 -10.68
N SER A 40 2.47 3.89 -10.51
CA SER A 40 3.14 3.12 -11.57
C SER A 40 2.37 1.86 -11.91
N LEU A 41 1.81 1.16 -10.91
CA LEU A 41 0.98 -0.02 -11.13
C LEU A 41 -0.27 0.34 -11.94
N MET A 42 -0.92 1.47 -11.62
CA MET A 42 -2.05 1.99 -12.39
C MET A 42 -1.66 2.28 -13.84
N ALA A 43 -0.53 2.97 -14.06
CA ALA A 43 -0.03 3.28 -15.39
C ALA A 43 0.32 2.02 -16.21
N VAL A 44 1.00 1.06 -15.60
CA VAL A 44 1.35 -0.23 -16.25
C VAL A 44 0.09 -1.02 -16.58
N TRP A 45 -0.90 -1.03 -15.69
CA TRP A 45 -2.15 -1.76 -15.90
C TRP A 45 -3.00 -1.16 -17.03
N GLU A 46 -3.04 0.17 -17.11
CA GLU A 46 -3.71 0.88 -18.19
C GLU A 46 -3.01 0.68 -19.53
N TYR A 47 -1.67 0.63 -19.54
CA TYR A 47 -0.88 0.26 -20.70
C TYR A 47 -1.08 -1.20 -21.14
N ALA A 48 -1.12 -2.15 -20.20
CA ALA A 48 -1.22 -3.58 -20.49
C ALA A 48 -2.63 -4.01 -20.94
N SER A 49 -3.68 -3.33 -20.50
CA SER A 49 -5.06 -3.60 -20.91
C SER A 49 -5.81 -2.30 -21.20
N PRO A 50 -5.58 -1.71 -22.39
CA PRO A 50 -6.32 -0.54 -22.85
C PRO A 50 -7.79 -0.93 -23.01
N GLY A 51 -8.66 -0.27 -22.25
CA GLY A 51 -10.07 -0.62 -22.20
C GLY A 51 -10.65 -0.39 -20.81
N GLY A 52 -10.71 0.87 -20.39
CA GLY A 52 -11.47 1.33 -19.24
C GLY A 52 -12.98 1.24 -19.48
N ASN A 53 -13.49 0.08 -19.90
CA ASN A 53 -14.93 -0.14 -19.99
C ASN A 53 -15.50 -0.19 -18.57
N PRO A 54 -16.38 0.74 -18.19
CA PRO A 54 -17.11 0.67 -16.92
C PRO A 54 -17.90 -0.63 -16.92
N ARG A 55 -17.53 -1.56 -16.04
CA ARG A 55 -18.33 -2.77 -15.82
C ARG A 55 -19.19 -2.51 -14.60
N VAL A 56 -20.50 -2.50 -14.80
CA VAL A 56 -21.49 -2.37 -13.74
C VAL A 56 -21.35 -3.60 -12.84
N GLY A 57 -20.80 -3.42 -11.65
CA GLY A 57 -20.68 -4.48 -10.64
C GLY A 57 -22.02 -4.74 -9.93
N ILE A 58 -22.03 -5.74 -9.04
CA ILE A 58 -23.21 -6.20 -8.28
C ILE A 58 -23.90 -5.09 -7.45
N LEU A 59 -23.18 -4.02 -7.10
CA LEU A 59 -23.70 -2.86 -6.36
C LEU A 59 -24.29 -1.74 -7.26
N ARG A 60 -24.41 -1.95 -8.58
CA ARG A 60 -24.90 -0.95 -9.57
C ARG A 60 -24.09 0.35 -9.67
N PHE A 61 -22.92 0.44 -9.05
CA PHE A 61 -21.97 1.53 -9.29
C PHE A 61 -21.01 1.18 -10.43
N GLU A 62 -20.67 2.17 -11.24
CA GLU A 62 -19.58 2.07 -12.22
C GLU A 62 -18.25 1.99 -11.47
N THR A 63 -17.78 0.78 -11.17
CA THR A 63 -16.44 0.60 -10.60
C THR A 63 -15.43 0.56 -11.73
N THR A 64 -14.59 1.57 -11.80
CA THR A 64 -13.38 1.52 -12.63
C THR A 64 -12.41 0.48 -12.05
N ARG A 65 -11.37 0.11 -12.82
CA ARG A 65 -10.32 -0.78 -12.30
C ARG A 65 -9.52 -0.13 -11.17
N GLY A 66 -9.38 1.20 -11.20
CA GLY A 66 -8.79 1.99 -10.12
C GLY A 66 -9.57 1.85 -8.81
N ASP A 67 -10.89 1.81 -8.89
CA ASP A 67 -11.74 1.62 -7.70
C ASP A 67 -11.53 0.23 -7.07
N ARG A 68 -11.22 -0.80 -7.86
CA ARG A 68 -10.93 -2.15 -7.35
C ARG A 68 -9.61 -2.20 -6.60
N LEU A 69 -8.59 -1.53 -7.12
CA LEU A 69 -7.31 -1.37 -6.43
C LEU A 69 -7.49 -0.58 -5.13
N PHE A 70 -8.22 0.53 -5.18
CA PHE A 70 -8.52 1.34 -3.99
C PHE A 70 -9.27 0.54 -2.93
N VAL A 71 -10.31 -0.22 -3.32
CA VAL A 71 -11.08 -1.09 -2.40
C VAL A 71 -10.21 -2.19 -1.80
N SER A 72 -9.28 -2.78 -2.56
CA SER A 72 -8.35 -3.78 -2.04
C SER A 72 -7.39 -3.19 -1.00
N LEU A 73 -6.88 -1.98 -1.23
CA LEU A 73 -6.02 -1.26 -0.29
C LEU A 73 -6.78 -0.83 0.96
N LEU A 74 -7.99 -0.29 0.79
CA LEU A 74 -8.85 0.13 1.89
C LEU A 74 -9.25 -1.07 2.76
N GLY A 75 -9.65 -2.18 2.16
CA GLY A 75 -9.96 -3.42 2.89
C GLY A 75 -8.75 -4.00 3.61
N SER A 76 -7.56 -3.98 2.98
CA SER A 76 -6.31 -4.36 3.63
C SER A 76 -6.01 -3.49 4.86
N ALA A 77 -6.19 -2.17 4.76
CA ALA A 77 -6.01 -1.26 5.89
C ALA A 77 -6.97 -1.57 7.04
N PHE A 78 -8.24 -1.83 6.76
CA PHE A 78 -9.20 -2.26 7.78
C PHE A 78 -8.84 -3.61 8.42
N ILE A 79 -8.34 -4.58 7.65
CA ILE A 79 -7.87 -5.86 8.21
C ILE A 79 -6.70 -5.64 9.18
N HIS A 80 -5.76 -4.75 8.85
CA HIS A 80 -4.64 -4.43 9.73
C HIS A 80 -5.09 -3.69 11.00
N LEU A 81 -6.02 -2.74 10.88
CA LEU A 81 -6.59 -2.03 12.03
C LEU A 81 -7.38 -2.97 12.94
N ALA A 82 -8.21 -3.84 12.37
CA ALA A 82 -8.96 -4.85 13.12
C ALA A 82 -8.01 -5.82 13.85
N TRP A 83 -6.92 -6.24 13.20
CA TRP A 83 -5.93 -7.12 13.82
C TRP A 83 -5.19 -6.44 14.98
N LEU A 84 -4.78 -5.18 14.80
CA LEU A 84 -4.14 -4.40 15.87
C LEU A 84 -5.08 -4.21 17.07
N GLY A 85 -6.38 -4.01 16.82
CA GLY A 85 -7.39 -3.84 17.87
C GLY A 85 -7.78 -5.12 18.61
N LEU A 86 -7.67 -6.29 17.96
CA LEU A 86 -8.17 -7.56 18.52
C LEU A 86 -7.07 -8.54 18.94
N VAL A 87 -5.97 -8.62 18.19
CA VAL A 87 -4.94 -9.66 18.36
C VAL A 87 -3.64 -9.10 18.91
N GLY A 88 -3.26 -7.89 18.49
CA GLY A 88 -2.08 -7.19 18.98
C GLY A 88 -0.98 -6.96 17.92
N PRO A 89 0.26 -6.64 18.34
CA PRO A 89 1.27 -6.03 17.47
C PRO A 89 1.94 -6.98 16.47
N ASN A 90 1.64 -8.28 16.49
CA ASN A 90 2.18 -9.22 15.50
C ASN A 90 1.37 -9.13 14.19
N VAL A 91 1.78 -8.20 13.34
CA VAL A 91 1.04 -7.84 12.10
C VAL A 91 1.33 -8.77 10.91
N TRP A 92 2.29 -9.69 11.02
CA TRP A 92 2.68 -10.57 9.92
C TRP A 92 1.54 -11.47 9.44
N TRP A 93 0.72 -11.94 10.38
CA TRP A 93 -0.48 -12.71 10.06
C TRP A 93 -1.58 -11.86 9.44
N ALA A 94 -1.73 -10.60 9.86
CA ALA A 94 -2.64 -9.64 9.23
C ALA A 94 -2.24 -9.35 7.78
N LEU A 95 -0.92 -9.26 7.52
CA LEU A 95 -0.38 -9.04 6.18
C LEU A 95 -0.68 -10.23 5.27
N ALA A 96 -0.47 -11.47 5.72
CA ALA A 96 -0.84 -12.66 4.98
C ALA A 96 -2.35 -12.70 4.64
N LEU A 97 -3.20 -12.36 5.62
CA LEU A 97 -4.66 -12.30 5.45
C LEU A 97 -5.09 -11.21 4.46
N SER A 98 -4.44 -10.05 4.49
CA SER A 98 -4.69 -8.96 3.55
C SER A 98 -4.32 -9.30 2.11
N VAL A 99 -3.25 -10.08 1.89
CA VAL A 99 -2.84 -10.53 0.56
C VAL A 99 -3.86 -11.50 -0.02
N VAL A 100 -4.37 -12.43 0.80
CA VAL A 100 -5.45 -13.34 0.40
C VAL A 100 -6.73 -12.57 0.06
N TYR A 101 -7.09 -11.57 0.88
CA TYR A 101 -8.23 -10.71 0.61
C TYR A 101 -8.07 -9.91 -0.69
N ALA A 102 -6.92 -9.27 -0.91
CA ALA A 102 -6.64 -8.53 -2.13
C ALA A 102 -6.75 -9.45 -3.36
N PHE A 103 -6.20 -10.66 -3.30
CA PHE A 103 -6.31 -11.65 -4.37
C PHE A 103 -7.77 -12.07 -4.64
N GLY A 104 -8.57 -12.23 -3.58
CA GLY A 104 -10.00 -12.47 -3.67
C GLY A 104 -10.75 -11.34 -4.37
N VAL A 105 -10.47 -10.08 -4.02
CA VAL A 105 -11.07 -8.89 -4.64
C VAL A 105 -10.74 -8.80 -6.13
N PHE A 106 -9.48 -9.04 -6.52
CA PHE A 106 -9.08 -9.03 -7.94
C PHE A 106 -9.69 -10.18 -8.75
N LYS A 107 -10.04 -11.31 -8.12
CA LYS A 107 -10.66 -12.45 -8.80
C LYS A 107 -12.20 -12.33 -8.87
N LEU A 108 -12.83 -11.72 -7.86
CA LEU A 108 -14.29 -11.72 -7.70
C LEU A 108 -14.97 -10.45 -8.19
N VAL A 109 -14.24 -9.33 -8.35
CA VAL A 109 -14.81 -8.06 -8.80
C VAL A 109 -14.49 -7.82 -10.26
#